data_AF-A0A7A7F560-F1
#
_entry.id   AF-A0A7A7F560-F1
#
_cell.length_a   1.000
_cell.length_b   1.000
_cell.length_c   1.000
_cell.angle_alpha   90.00
_cell.angle_beta   90.00
_cell.angle_gamma   90.00
#
_symmetry.space_group_name_H-M   'P 1'
#
loop_
_entity.id
_entity.type
_entity.pdbx_description
1 polymer ?
#
loop_
_entity_poly.entity_id
_entity_poly.type
_entity_poly.pdbx_seq_one_letter_code
_entity_poly.pdbx_strand_id
1 'polypeptide(L)'
;KCQPLSPVRLQGLQLLTENVQAAELLVTWHTVDSHAEHYGVRLGDGLRLYVDNQAGRLVLWRYYPEEGLDGYRSVELPDTEYLTLRIFLDRSSVEVFVNDGEATLSSRIYPQADSRQLSLYAAHGDAILTNGTLWMLT
;
A
#
# COMPACT_ATOMS: atom_id res chain seq x y z
N LYS A 1 6.30 17.80 3.18
CA LYS A 1 5.20 18.51 2.44
C LYS A 1 3.97 17.61 2.42
N CYS A 2 2.77 18.15 2.64
CA CYS A 2 1.50 17.41 2.65
C CYS A 2 0.82 17.50 1.28
N GLN A 3 0.36 16.37 0.74
CA GLN A 3 -0.35 16.25 -0.53
C GLN A 3 -1.62 15.42 -0.32
N PRO A 4 -2.82 16.03 -0.37
CA PRO A 4 -4.07 15.27 -0.32
C PRO A 4 -4.26 14.45 -1.59
N LEU A 5 -4.90 13.28 -1.45
CA LEU A 5 -5.29 12.41 -2.55
C LEU A 5 -6.81 12.48 -2.69
N SER A 6 -7.28 12.96 -3.84
CA SER A 6 -8.72 13.04 -4.11
C SER A 6 -9.36 11.65 -4.17
N PRO A 7 -10.64 11.52 -3.80
CA PRO A 7 -11.39 10.29 -4.03
C PRO A 7 -11.30 9.88 -5.50
N VAL A 8 -11.08 8.59 -5.76
CA VAL A 8 -10.89 8.07 -7.11
C VAL A 8 -11.32 6.62 -7.20
N ARG A 9 -12.03 6.27 -8.29
CA ARG A 9 -12.18 4.88 -8.74
C ARG A 9 -10.97 4.53 -9.59
N LEU A 10 -10.08 3.74 -9.05
CA LEU A 10 -8.81 3.38 -9.64
C LEU A 10 -8.93 2.11 -10.48
N GLN A 11 -8.39 2.16 -11.69
CA GLN A 11 -8.12 1.00 -12.54
C GLN A 11 -6.66 1.05 -12.98
N GLY A 12 -5.92 -0.04 -12.81
CA GLY A 12 -4.49 -0.06 -13.11
C GLY A 12 -3.68 0.73 -12.11
N LEU A 13 -2.77 1.58 -12.59
CA LEU A 13 -1.74 2.21 -11.77
C LEU A 13 -1.90 3.73 -11.71
N GLN A 14 -1.78 4.30 -10.50
CA GLN A 14 -1.66 5.74 -10.28
C GLN A 14 -0.38 6.05 -9.51
N LEU A 15 0.56 6.72 -10.18
CA LEU A 15 1.80 7.20 -9.57
C LEU A 15 1.52 8.34 -8.59
N LEU A 16 2.04 8.24 -7.37
CA LEU A 16 1.99 9.30 -6.36
C LEU A 16 3.28 10.13 -6.33
N THR A 17 4.43 9.46 -6.40
CA THR A 17 5.75 10.10 -6.49
C THR A 17 6.76 9.16 -7.14
N GLU A 18 7.66 9.72 -7.96
CA GLU A 18 8.69 8.95 -8.70
C GLU A 18 9.78 8.39 -7.80
N ASN A 19 10.07 9.06 -6.69
CA ASN A 19 11.17 8.69 -5.81
C ASN A 19 10.88 9.12 -4.37
N VAL A 20 10.20 8.24 -3.62
CA VAL A 20 10.01 8.44 -2.19
C VAL A 20 11.24 7.97 -1.43
N GLN A 21 11.77 8.74 -0.47
CA GLN A 21 12.86 8.31 0.42
C GLN A 21 12.29 7.92 1.80
N ALA A 22 11.53 8.84 2.38
CA ALA A 22 10.70 8.60 3.55
C ALA A 22 9.35 9.31 3.36
N ALA A 23 8.26 8.65 3.76
CA ALA A 23 6.92 9.22 3.68
C ALA A 23 5.97 8.60 4.70
N GLU A 24 4.94 9.34 5.04
CA GLU A 24 3.72 8.82 5.64
C GLU A 24 2.61 8.86 4.58
N LEU A 25 1.90 7.76 4.40
CA LEU A 25 0.76 7.64 3.49
C LEU A 25 -0.45 7.16 4.29
N LEU A 26 -1.48 8.00 4.37
CA LEU A 26 -2.79 7.62 4.86
C LEU A 26 -3.70 7.38 3.66
N VAL A 27 -4.37 6.23 3.61
CA VAL A 27 -5.37 5.91 2.57
C VAL A 27 -6.57 5.24 3.20
N THR A 28 -7.75 5.55 2.70
CA THR A 28 -8.99 4.87 3.05
C THR A 28 -9.62 4.30 1.78
N TRP A 29 -9.84 2.98 1.78
CA TRP A 29 -10.48 2.25 0.70
C TRP A 29 -11.92 1.91 1.08
N HIS A 30 -12.85 2.03 0.14
CA HIS A 30 -14.20 1.47 0.29
C HIS A 30 -14.18 0.01 -0.15
N THR A 31 -14.15 -0.92 0.80
CA THR A 31 -13.91 -2.35 0.55
C THR A 31 -15.07 -2.99 -0.21
N VAL A 32 -16.30 -2.62 0.11
CA VAL A 32 -17.53 -3.21 -0.46
C VAL A 32 -17.67 -2.93 -1.95
N ASP A 33 -17.27 -1.73 -2.41
CA ASP A 33 -17.34 -1.35 -3.83
C ASP A 33 -15.97 -1.47 -4.55
N SER A 34 -14.97 -2.09 -3.91
CA SER A 34 -13.68 -2.39 -4.54
C SER A 34 -13.65 -3.86 -4.97
N HIS A 35 -13.75 -4.08 -6.28
CA HIS A 35 -13.91 -5.43 -6.86
C HIS A 35 -12.66 -5.94 -7.59
N ALA A 36 -11.57 -5.16 -7.62
CA ALA A 36 -10.26 -5.64 -8.05
C ALA A 36 -9.85 -6.90 -7.28
N GLU A 37 -9.21 -7.87 -7.94
CA GLU A 37 -8.67 -9.06 -7.25
C GLU A 37 -7.63 -8.62 -6.21
N HIS A 38 -6.72 -7.74 -6.61
CA HIS A 38 -5.73 -7.09 -5.74
C HIS A 38 -5.76 -5.57 -5.90
N TYR A 39 -5.77 -4.84 -4.78
CA TYR A 39 -5.62 -3.38 -4.81
C TYR A 39 -4.90 -2.86 -3.57
N GLY A 40 -4.20 -1.73 -3.70
CA GLY A 40 -3.49 -1.12 -2.59
C GLY A 40 -2.33 -0.24 -3.03
N VAL A 41 -1.19 -0.39 -2.37
CA VAL A 41 0.00 0.46 -2.51
C VAL A 41 1.19 -0.38 -2.96
N ARG A 42 2.02 0.17 -3.85
CA ARG A 42 3.31 -0.43 -4.25
C ARG A 42 4.45 0.56 -4.15
N LEU A 43 5.65 0.06 -3.86
CA LEU A 43 6.92 0.79 -3.97
C LEU A 43 7.83 0.05 -4.95
N GLY A 44 7.95 0.60 -6.16
CA GLY A 44 8.59 -0.08 -7.28
C GLY A 44 7.99 -1.47 -7.52
N ASP A 45 8.85 -2.42 -7.87
CA ASP A 45 8.50 -3.83 -7.99
C ASP A 45 8.75 -4.64 -6.71
N GLY A 46 9.43 -4.04 -5.72
CA GLY A 46 9.93 -4.79 -4.57
C GLY A 46 8.99 -4.87 -3.36
N LEU A 47 7.97 -4.02 -3.28
CA LEU A 47 7.01 -4.01 -2.19
C LEU A 47 5.59 -3.81 -2.71
N ARG A 48 4.66 -4.64 -2.24
CA ARG A 48 3.22 -4.45 -2.40
C ARG A 48 2.52 -4.64 -1.06
N LEU A 49 1.69 -3.67 -0.69
CA LEU A 49 0.70 -3.80 0.38
C LEU A 49 -0.68 -3.78 -0.29
N TYR A 50 -1.44 -4.86 -0.18
CA TYR A 50 -2.69 -4.99 -0.92
C TYR A 50 -3.75 -5.80 -0.20
N VAL A 51 -4.99 -5.45 -0.47
CA VAL A 51 -6.14 -6.31 -0.19
C VAL A 51 -6.18 -7.41 -1.23
N ASP A 52 -6.28 -8.65 -0.77
CA ASP A 52 -6.61 -9.82 -1.57
C ASP A 52 -8.08 -10.17 -1.35
N ASN A 53 -8.93 -9.83 -2.32
CA ASN A 53 -10.37 -10.03 -2.23
C ASN A 53 -10.77 -11.51 -2.33
N GLN A 54 -9.94 -12.37 -2.93
CA GLN A 54 -10.22 -13.78 -3.04
C GLN A 54 -9.89 -14.51 -1.73
N ALA A 55 -8.77 -14.13 -1.11
CA ALA A 55 -8.32 -14.71 0.15
C ALA A 55 -8.93 -14.04 1.39
N GLY A 56 -9.49 -12.84 1.26
CA GLY A 56 -9.99 -12.04 2.39
C GLY A 56 -8.86 -11.60 3.31
N ARG A 57 -7.73 -11.13 2.75
CA ARG A 57 -6.53 -10.80 3.52
C ARG A 57 -5.93 -9.45 3.13
N LEU A 58 -5.35 -8.76 4.09
CA LEU A 58 -4.40 -7.67 3.83
C LEU A 58 -2.98 -8.27 3.80
N VAL A 59 -2.31 -8.16 2.66
CA VAL A 59 -1.02 -8.80 2.39
C VAL A 59 0.06 -7.75 2.21
N LEU A 60 1.16 -7.90 2.94
CA LEU A 60 2.41 -7.19 2.76
C LEU A 60 3.42 -8.15 2.11
N TRP A 61 3.60 -8.02 0.79
CA TRP A 61 4.53 -8.83 0.00
C TRP A 61 5.79 -8.05 -0.36
N ARG A 62 6.93 -8.72 -0.27
CA ARG A 62 8.26 -8.17 -0.53
C ARG A 62 9.02 -9.12 -1.44
N TYR A 63 9.57 -8.55 -2.51
CA TYR A 63 10.32 -9.29 -3.52
C TYR A 63 11.59 -8.53 -3.90
N TYR A 64 12.72 -8.96 -3.36
CA TYR A 64 14.04 -8.37 -3.59
C TYR A 64 15.01 -9.49 -3.99
N PRO A 65 15.06 -9.88 -5.28
CA PRO A 65 15.86 -11.02 -5.74
C PRO A 65 17.36 -10.82 -5.54
N GLU A 66 17.85 -9.58 -5.65
CA GLU A 66 19.26 -9.22 -5.37
C GLU A 66 19.67 -9.53 -3.91
N GLU A 67 18.69 -9.54 -3.00
CA GLU A 67 18.87 -9.87 -1.58
C GLU A 67 18.40 -11.30 -1.26
N GLY A 68 18.03 -12.10 -2.27
CA GLY A 68 17.47 -13.45 -2.10
C GLY A 68 16.16 -13.49 -1.30
N LEU A 69 15.36 -12.41 -1.34
CA LEU A 69 14.15 -12.27 -0.54
C LEU A 69 12.89 -12.35 -1.41
N ASP A 70 12.07 -13.37 -1.18
CA ASP A 70 10.66 -13.43 -1.58
C ASP A 70 9.86 -13.84 -0.35
N GLY A 71 9.04 -12.93 0.17
CA GLY A 71 8.31 -13.20 1.40
C GLY A 71 7.12 -12.30 1.61
N TYR A 72 6.07 -12.86 2.21
CA TYR A 72 4.87 -12.14 2.56
C TYR A 72 4.52 -12.30 4.03
N ARG A 73 3.81 -11.30 4.56
CA ARG A 73 3.05 -11.38 5.80
C ARG A 73 1.63 -10.94 5.49
N SER A 74 0.66 -11.46 6.22
CA SER A 74 -0.73 -11.06 6.03
C SER A 74 -1.52 -11.17 7.30
N VAL A 75 -2.53 -10.33 7.41
CA VAL A 75 -3.56 -10.39 8.44
C VAL A 75 -4.90 -10.64 7.75
N GLU A 76 -5.89 -11.08 8.53
CA GLU A 76 -7.27 -11.12 8.05
C GLU A 76 -7.69 -9.70 7.66
N LEU A 77 -8.42 -9.59 6.55
CA LEU A 77 -9.01 -8.33 6.14
C LEU A 77 -10.13 -8.00 7.14
N PRO A 78 -10.12 -6.82 7.79
CA PRO A 78 -11.23 -6.41 8.66
C PRO A 78 -12.55 -6.40 7.89
N ASP A 79 -13.61 -6.94 8.51
CA ASP A 79 -14.97 -6.90 7.96
C ASP A 79 -15.61 -5.52 8.21
N THR A 80 -15.09 -4.52 7.50
CA THR A 80 -15.51 -3.12 7.60
C THR A 80 -15.73 -2.54 6.21
N GLU A 81 -16.71 -1.62 6.07
CA GLU A 81 -16.98 -0.91 4.80
C GLU A 81 -15.80 -0.05 4.35
N TYR A 82 -15.05 0.50 5.32
CA TYR A 82 -13.88 1.32 5.08
C TYR A 82 -12.65 0.67 5.72
N LEU A 83 -11.61 0.49 4.91
CA LEU A 83 -10.29 0.08 5.37
C LEU A 83 -9.37 1.30 5.37
N THR A 84 -8.95 1.75 6.54
CA THR A 84 -7.96 2.84 6.66
C THR A 84 -6.59 2.24 6.92
N LEU A 85 -5.59 2.65 6.13
CA LEU A 85 -4.20 2.23 6.28
C LEU A 85 -3.35 3.47 6.49
N ARG A 86 -2.61 3.51 7.60
CA ARG A 86 -1.56 4.48 7.83
C ARG A 86 -0.21 3.80 7.66
N ILE A 87 0.54 4.23 6.66
CA ILE A 87 1.75 3.57 6.19
C ILE A 87 2.93 4.51 6.37
N PHE A 88 3.92 4.11 7.15
CA PHE A 88 5.21 4.78 7.23
C PHE A 88 6.21 4.04 6.37
N LEU A 89 6.79 4.75 5.41
CA LEU A 89 7.86 4.27 4.55
C LEU A 89 9.14 5.02 4.91
N ASP A 90 10.23 4.27 5.04
CA ASP A 90 11.57 4.81 5.19
C ASP A 90 12.52 4.17 4.14
N ARG A 91 13.80 4.50 4.21
CA ARG A 91 14.86 3.99 3.34
C ARG A 91 14.94 2.47 3.36
N SER A 92 14.67 1.85 4.50
CA SER A 92 14.85 0.41 4.70
C SER A 92 13.74 -0.27 5.52
N SER A 93 12.64 0.42 5.79
CA SER A 93 11.51 -0.15 6.52
C SER A 93 10.17 0.33 5.96
N VAL A 94 9.15 -0.48 6.23
CA VAL A 94 7.74 -0.15 6.10
C VAL A 94 7.02 -0.56 7.38
N GLU A 95 6.14 0.30 7.86
CA GLU A 95 5.25 0.04 8.98
C GLU A 95 3.83 0.39 8.55
N VAL A 96 2.88 -0.52 8.77
CA VAL A 96 1.49 -0.40 8.36
C VAL A 96 0.62 -0.54 9.58
N PHE A 97 -0.17 0.46 9.87
CA PHE A 97 -1.19 0.47 10.92
C PHE A 97 -2.56 0.35 10.25
N VAL A 98 -3.30 -0.69 10.62
CA VAL A 98 -4.60 -1.02 10.04
C VAL A 98 -5.70 -0.48 10.93
N ASN A 99 -6.60 0.31 10.35
CA ASN A 99 -7.66 1.04 11.03
C ASN A 99 -7.08 1.79 12.25
N ASP A 100 -7.81 1.82 13.37
CA ASP A 100 -7.37 2.43 14.62
C ASP A 100 -6.47 1.49 15.46
N GLY A 101 -5.57 0.75 14.79
CA GLY A 101 -4.60 -0.15 15.43
C GLY A 101 -5.07 -1.59 15.63
N GLU A 102 -6.08 -2.04 14.88
CA GLU A 102 -6.58 -3.42 14.91
C GLU A 102 -5.51 -4.45 14.52
N ALA A 103 -4.59 -4.05 13.63
CA ALA A 103 -3.42 -4.82 13.28
C ALA A 103 -2.24 -3.90 12.93
N THR A 104 -1.03 -4.46 13.01
CA THR A 104 0.20 -3.78 12.58
C THR A 104 1.09 -4.75 11.82
N LEU A 105 1.63 -4.30 10.69
CA LEU A 105 2.62 -5.03 9.91
C LEU A 105 3.89 -4.18 9.82
N SER A 106 5.01 -4.71 10.30
CA SER A 106 6.32 -4.06 10.18
C SER A 106 7.30 -4.95 9.42
N SER A 107 8.10 -4.36 8.56
CA SER A 107 9.12 -5.09 7.80
C SER A 107 10.28 -4.23 7.34
N ARG A 108 11.43 -4.89 7.16
CA ARG A 108 12.52 -4.34 6.35
C ARG A 108 12.18 -4.41 4.86
N ILE A 109 12.64 -3.42 4.11
CA ILE A 109 12.53 -3.34 2.66
C ILE A 109 13.89 -2.94 2.07
N TYR A 110 14.17 -3.37 0.84
CA TYR A 110 15.46 -3.15 0.16
C TYR A 110 15.29 -2.59 -1.26
N PRO A 111 14.50 -1.51 -1.45
CA PRO A 111 14.28 -0.94 -2.77
C PRO A 111 15.57 -0.37 -3.36
N GLN A 112 15.85 -0.70 -4.62
CA GLN A 112 16.93 -0.10 -5.40
C GLN A 112 16.69 1.39 -5.62
N ALA A 113 17.76 2.16 -5.88
CA ALA A 113 17.69 3.61 -5.96
C ALA A 113 16.74 4.13 -7.05
N ASP A 114 16.58 3.39 -8.14
CA ASP A 114 15.69 3.66 -9.26
C ASP A 114 14.29 3.03 -9.11
N SER A 115 14.07 2.24 -8.06
CA SER A 115 12.87 1.43 -7.82
C SER A 115 12.08 1.96 -6.62
N ARG A 116 11.92 3.29 -6.54
CA ARG A 116 11.25 4.01 -5.44
C ARG A 116 10.02 4.81 -5.87
N GLN A 117 9.38 4.39 -6.96
CA GLN A 117 8.08 4.92 -7.38
C GLN A 117 7.02 4.44 -6.39
N LEU A 118 6.40 5.36 -5.65
CA LEU A 118 5.25 5.07 -4.80
C LEU A 118 3.99 5.21 -5.64
N SER A 119 3.13 4.20 -5.65
CA SER A 119 1.90 4.22 -6.45
C SER A 119 0.75 3.53 -5.74
N LEU A 120 -0.46 3.97 -6.05
CA LEU A 120 -1.68 3.21 -5.82
C LEU A 120 -1.92 2.29 -7.00
N TYR A 121 -2.53 1.12 -6.78
CA TYR A 121 -2.91 0.25 -7.87
C TYR A 121 -4.19 -0.55 -7.61
N ALA A 122 -4.84 -0.97 -8.69
CA ALA A 122 -5.91 -1.95 -8.73
C ALA A 122 -5.68 -2.90 -9.92
N ALA A 123 -5.70 -4.21 -9.68
CA ALA A 123 -5.47 -5.26 -10.67
C ALA A 123 -6.72 -6.11 -10.86
N HIS A 124 -7.02 -6.46 -12.13
CA HIS A 124 -8.15 -7.31 -12.50
C HIS A 124 -9.51 -6.82 -12.00
N GLY A 125 -9.72 -5.51 -12.02
CA GLY A 125 -10.95 -4.83 -11.62
C GLY A 125 -10.64 -3.41 -11.19
N ASP A 126 -11.50 -2.84 -10.35
CA ASP A 126 -11.36 -1.49 -9.85
C ASP A 126 -11.43 -1.41 -8.33
N ALA A 127 -10.84 -0.36 -7.76
CA ALA A 127 -10.87 -0.09 -6.33
C ALA A 127 -11.22 1.37 -6.07
N ILE A 128 -11.97 1.64 -5.00
CA ILE A 128 -12.39 2.99 -4.65
C ILE A 128 -11.56 3.50 -3.48
N LEU A 129 -10.68 4.45 -3.77
CA LEU A 129 -10.05 5.28 -2.75
C LEU A 129 -11.04 6.39 -2.39
N THR A 130 -11.45 6.47 -1.13
CA THR A 130 -12.38 7.51 -0.66
C THR A 130 -11.66 8.73 -0.11
N ASN A 131 -10.49 8.52 0.49
CA ASN A 131 -9.65 9.59 0.98
C ASN A 131 -8.19 9.15 1.02
N GLY A 132 -7.27 10.09 0.95
CA GLY A 132 -5.88 9.83 1.27
C GLY A 132 -5.07 11.09 1.45
N THR A 133 -3.90 10.94 2.04
CA THR A 133 -2.94 12.02 2.20
C THR A 133 -1.53 11.45 2.26
N LEU A 134 -0.62 12.09 1.53
CA LEU A 134 0.80 11.76 1.48
C LEU A 134 1.59 12.89 2.14
N TRP A 135 2.42 12.55 3.12
CA TRP A 135 3.41 13.45 3.69
C TRP A 135 4.81 12.96 3.35
N MET A 136 5.57 13.80 2.64
CA MET A 136 7.00 13.58 2.47
C MET A 136 7.70 13.95 3.79
N LEU A 137 8.43 12.98 4.35
CA LEU A 137 9.22 13.12 5.56
C LEU A 137 10.65 13.52 5.17
N THR A 138 11.26 14.42 5.94
CA THR A 138 12.61 14.98 5.70
C THR A 138 13.64 14.39 6.64
#